data_AF-A0A3C1Y0U2-F1
#
_entry.id   AF-A0A3C1Y0U2-F1
#
_cell.length_a   1.000
_cell.length_b   1.000
_cell.length_c   1.000
_cell.angle_alpha   90.00
_cell.angle_beta   90.00
_cell.angle_gamma   90.00
#
_symmetry.space_group_name_H-M   'P 1'
#
loop_
_entity.id
_entity.type
_entity.pdbx_description
1 polymer ?
#
loop_
_entity_poly.entity_id
_entity_poly.type
_entity_poly.pdbx_seq_one_letter_code
_entity_poly.pdbx_strand_id
1 'polypeptide(L)'
;MPRTELALARPAQPSSVEYVTRDYLHHDDAPVHYVENALINSLFGLLCWPAVFSPLPGAFFHPFQRGPADLEAPDFHARRQAQFEACLAQLDTPAYRDVILQRYADKAGLQSPFVFWGALSDTLLAQALDCLPAAHLKLFFTRLLRDVKGNRTGLPDLVRFWPAERRYELIEVKGPGDKLQDNQIRWLQYCVAHGMPVRVCHVSWLQEAA
;
A
#
# COMPACT_ATOMS: atom_id res chain seq x y z
N MET A 1 -19.53 -2.28 -4.37
CA MET A 1 -18.41 -2.20 -3.41
C MET A 1 -18.95 -2.48 -2.02
N PRO A 2 -18.36 -3.43 -1.28
CA PRO A 2 -18.77 -3.75 0.09
C PRO A 2 -18.70 -2.53 1.01
N ARG A 3 -19.69 -2.40 1.90
CA ARG A 3 -19.79 -1.30 2.87
C ARG A 3 -20.18 -1.83 4.24
N THR A 4 -19.68 -1.19 5.28
CA THR A 4 -20.04 -1.45 6.67
C THR A 4 -20.22 -0.13 7.40
N GLU A 5 -21.17 -0.11 8.34
CA GLU A 5 -21.41 1.01 9.27
C GLU A 5 -20.89 0.59 10.65
N LEU A 6 -20.11 1.44 11.30
CA LEU A 6 -19.64 1.26 12.67
C LEU A 6 -20.07 2.46 13.52
N ALA A 7 -20.73 2.18 14.64
CA ALA A 7 -21.00 3.19 15.66
C ALA A 7 -19.96 3.02 16.77
N LEU A 8 -19.04 3.98 16.88
CA LEU A 8 -17.91 3.93 17.82
C LEU A 8 -18.11 4.95 18.96
N ALA A 9 -17.60 4.63 20.14
CA ALA A 9 -17.50 5.61 21.20
C ALA A 9 -16.53 6.73 20.79
N ARG A 10 -16.81 7.97 21.21
CA ARG A 10 -15.86 9.06 21.00
C ARG A 10 -14.60 8.81 21.83
N PRO A 11 -13.40 8.99 21.25
CA PRO A 11 -12.18 8.81 22.01
C PRO A 11 -12.07 9.90 23.08
N ALA A 12 -11.58 9.54 24.28
CA ALA A 12 -11.40 10.48 25.38
C ALA A 12 -10.36 11.57 25.08
N GLN A 13 -9.41 11.28 24.19
CA GLN A 13 -8.45 12.24 23.64
C GLN A 13 -8.67 12.40 22.13
N PRO A 14 -8.39 13.58 21.55
CA PRO A 14 -8.48 13.77 20.11
C PRO A 14 -7.62 12.76 19.35
N SER A 15 -8.27 11.96 18.49
CA SER A 15 -7.63 10.98 17.61
C SER A 15 -8.33 11.01 16.26
N SER A 16 -7.60 10.68 15.19
CA SER A 16 -8.21 10.55 13.87
C SER A 16 -9.18 9.36 13.84
N VAL A 17 -10.20 9.43 12.98
CA VAL A 17 -11.22 8.39 12.89
C VAL A 17 -10.62 7.05 12.41
N GLU A 18 -9.58 7.11 11.60
CA GLU A 18 -8.84 5.95 11.09
C GLU A 18 -8.12 5.22 12.22
N TYR A 19 -7.46 5.95 13.14
CA TYR A 19 -6.83 5.34 14.31
C TYR A 19 -7.85 4.72 15.27
N VAL A 20 -8.98 5.40 15.53
CA VAL A 20 -10.05 4.83 16.37
C VAL A 20 -10.64 3.57 15.74
N THR A 21 -10.82 3.57 14.41
CA THR A 21 -11.32 2.41 13.66
C THR A 21 -10.31 1.26 13.64
N ARG A 22 -9.03 1.57 13.45
CA ARG A 22 -7.93 0.60 13.55
C ARG A 22 -7.99 -0.10 14.90
N ASP A 23 -8.00 0.66 15.99
CA ASP A 23 -7.95 0.13 17.35
C ASP A 23 -9.20 -0.70 17.67
N TYR A 24 -10.38 -0.26 17.23
CA TYR A 24 -11.61 -1.02 17.39
C TYR A 24 -11.59 -2.36 16.65
N LEU A 25 -11.04 -2.40 15.43
CA LEU A 25 -11.00 -3.60 14.60
C LEU A 25 -9.83 -4.54 14.94
N HIS A 26 -8.85 -4.06 15.70
CA HIS A 26 -7.62 -4.78 16.00
C HIS A 26 -7.87 -5.89 17.03
N HIS A 27 -7.37 -7.08 16.71
CA HIS A 27 -7.16 -8.17 17.65
C HIS A 27 -5.80 -8.81 17.38
N ASP A 28 -5.20 -9.46 18.37
CA ASP A 28 -3.87 -10.07 18.25
C ASP A 28 -3.81 -11.12 17.11
N ASP A 29 -4.91 -11.84 16.88
CA ASP A 29 -5.07 -12.83 15.80
C ASP A 29 -5.44 -12.20 14.44
N ALA A 30 -5.87 -10.95 14.45
CA ALA A 30 -6.33 -10.23 13.27
C ALA A 30 -5.86 -8.75 13.25
N PRO A 31 -4.54 -8.51 13.26
CA PRO A 31 -3.96 -7.19 13.44
C PRO A 31 -4.34 -6.23 12.31
N VAL A 32 -4.62 -4.98 12.69
CA VAL A 32 -4.95 -3.88 11.79
C VAL A 32 -3.87 -2.81 11.85
N HIS A 33 -3.42 -2.35 10.69
CA HIS A 33 -2.40 -1.32 10.52
C HIS A 33 -2.95 -0.15 9.72
N TYR A 34 -2.62 1.08 10.16
CA TYR A 34 -2.78 2.28 9.35
C TYR A 34 -1.59 2.40 8.42
N VAL A 35 -1.81 2.29 7.11
CA VAL A 35 -0.74 2.24 6.10
C VAL A 35 -0.99 3.17 4.93
N GLU A 36 -2.24 3.46 4.59
CA GLU A 36 -2.64 4.26 3.43
C GLU A 36 -1.82 3.86 2.17
N ASN A 37 -1.16 4.82 1.54
CA ASN A 37 -0.34 4.61 0.35
C ASN A 37 1.01 3.94 0.66
N ALA A 38 1.42 3.82 1.91
CA ALA A 38 2.80 3.48 2.26
C ALA A 38 3.14 2.01 1.99
N LEU A 39 2.27 1.07 2.37
CA LEU A 39 2.59 -0.36 2.32
C LEU A 39 2.77 -0.86 0.88
N ILE A 40 1.75 -0.70 0.03
CA ILE A 40 1.78 -1.22 -1.35
C ILE A 40 2.85 -0.53 -2.19
N ASN A 41 3.02 0.79 -2.05
CA ASN A 41 4.11 1.50 -2.73
C ASN A 41 5.48 1.01 -2.25
N SER A 42 5.65 0.75 -0.95
CA SER A 42 6.93 0.26 -0.44
C SER A 42 7.27 -1.14 -0.95
N LEU A 43 6.29 -2.06 -0.96
CA LEU A 43 6.48 -3.39 -1.52
C LEU A 43 6.85 -3.31 -3.01
N PHE A 44 6.22 -2.40 -3.77
CA PHE A 44 6.59 -2.11 -5.16
C PHE A 44 8.03 -1.59 -5.25
N GLY A 45 8.39 -0.59 -4.44
CA GLY A 45 9.72 0.01 -4.44
C GLY A 45 10.83 -0.97 -4.07
N LEU A 46 10.57 -1.88 -3.14
CA LEU A 46 11.50 -2.94 -2.75
C LEU A 46 11.64 -3.98 -3.87
N LEU A 47 10.54 -4.47 -4.45
CA LEU A 47 10.60 -5.46 -5.54
C LEU A 47 11.17 -4.89 -6.84
N CYS A 48 10.91 -3.63 -7.15
CA CYS A 48 11.31 -2.99 -8.40
C CYS A 48 12.52 -2.06 -8.24
N TRP A 49 13.25 -2.14 -7.11
CA TRP A 49 14.39 -1.28 -6.81
C TRP A 49 15.39 -1.15 -7.99
N PRO A 50 15.83 -2.24 -8.66
CA PRO A 50 16.78 -2.13 -9.77
C PRO A 50 16.22 -1.39 -10.98
N ALA A 51 14.91 -1.51 -11.23
CA ALA A 51 14.26 -0.80 -12.32
C ALA A 51 14.12 0.69 -12.00
N VAL A 52 13.60 1.04 -10.81
CA VAL A 52 13.41 2.43 -10.36
C VAL A 52 14.73 3.20 -10.38
N PHE A 53 15.82 2.58 -9.94
CA PHE A 53 17.14 3.21 -9.89
C PHE A 53 18.05 2.84 -11.07
N SER A 54 17.49 2.37 -12.19
CA SER A 54 18.26 2.10 -13.40
C SER A 54 18.93 3.40 -13.91
N PRO A 55 20.24 3.40 -14.19
CA PRO A 55 21.03 4.60 -14.51
C PRO A 55 20.85 5.02 -15.97
N LEU A 56 19.62 5.30 -16.40
CA LEU A 56 19.33 5.77 -17.75
C LEU A 56 19.83 7.21 -17.96
N PRO A 57 20.21 7.59 -19.20
CA PRO A 57 20.56 8.96 -19.53
C PRO A 57 19.45 9.94 -19.11
N GLY A 58 19.83 10.99 -18.37
CA GLY A 58 18.91 12.01 -17.87
C GLY A 58 18.07 11.61 -16.66
N ALA A 59 18.13 10.36 -16.19
CA ALA A 59 17.40 9.94 -14.98
C ALA A 59 18.08 10.47 -13.71
N PHE A 60 19.41 10.43 -13.66
CA PHE A 60 20.21 10.90 -12.53
C PHE A 60 21.38 11.78 -13.00
N PHE A 61 21.55 12.92 -12.37
CA PHE A 61 22.55 13.94 -12.68
C PHE A 61 23.16 14.60 -11.42
N HIS A 62 22.68 14.29 -10.21
CA HIS A 62 23.40 14.61 -8.97
C HIS A 62 23.13 13.59 -7.83
N PRO A 63 24.05 13.43 -6.86
CA PRO A 63 23.96 12.40 -5.81
C PRO A 63 22.76 12.52 -4.86
N PHE A 64 22.19 13.72 -4.72
CA PHE A 64 21.10 14.00 -3.77
C PHE A 64 19.68 13.72 -4.31
N GLN A 65 19.54 13.11 -5.49
CA GLN A 65 18.21 12.80 -6.03
C GLN A 65 17.55 11.66 -5.24
N ARG A 66 16.33 11.91 -4.77
CA ARG A 66 15.52 10.89 -4.07
C ARG A 66 15.01 9.79 -5.00
N GLY A 67 15.03 10.01 -6.31
CA GLY A 67 14.55 9.11 -7.35
C GLY A 67 14.86 9.68 -8.75
N PRO A 68 14.57 8.94 -9.82
CA PRO A 68 14.88 9.36 -11.17
C PRO A 68 14.06 10.60 -11.57
N ALA A 69 14.66 11.54 -12.30
CA ALA A 69 14.01 12.79 -12.71
C ALA A 69 12.82 12.55 -13.66
N ASP A 70 12.81 11.43 -14.38
CA ASP A 70 11.73 11.03 -15.29
C ASP A 70 10.64 10.19 -14.61
N LEU A 71 10.56 10.14 -13.27
CA LEU A 71 9.60 9.30 -12.54
C LEU A 71 8.12 9.58 -12.90
N GLU A 72 7.78 10.84 -13.16
CA GLU A 72 6.43 11.26 -13.57
C GLU A 72 6.27 11.35 -15.10
N ALA A 73 7.30 11.01 -15.87
CA ALA A 73 7.23 11.07 -17.32
C ALA A 73 6.32 9.95 -17.86
N PRO A 74 5.51 10.20 -18.90
CA PRO A 74 4.63 9.18 -19.49
C PRO A 74 5.35 7.92 -19.99
N ASP A 75 6.63 8.06 -20.36
CA ASP A 75 7.48 6.98 -20.87
C ASP A 75 8.37 6.34 -19.79
N PHE A 76 8.23 6.72 -18.51
CA PHE A 76 9.03 6.17 -17.39
C PHE A 76 9.10 4.65 -17.40
N HIS A 77 7.94 4.00 -17.55
CA HIS A 77 7.81 2.54 -17.63
C HIS A 77 8.39 2.00 -18.93
N ALA A 78 8.06 2.61 -20.08
CA ALA A 78 8.51 2.16 -21.40
C ALA A 78 10.04 2.14 -21.51
N ARG A 79 10.73 3.16 -20.97
CA ARG A 79 12.19 3.24 -20.94
C ARG A 79 12.86 2.14 -20.10
N ARG A 80 12.11 1.49 -19.20
CA ARG A 80 12.58 0.48 -18.23
C ARG A 80 11.78 -0.83 -18.32
N GLN A 81 11.11 -1.08 -19.45
CA GLN A 81 10.12 -2.14 -19.56
C GLN A 81 10.71 -3.51 -19.19
N ALA A 82 11.85 -3.88 -19.79
CA ALA A 82 12.50 -5.16 -19.50
C ALA A 82 12.91 -5.31 -18.03
N GLN A 83 13.37 -4.23 -17.37
CA GLN A 83 13.75 -4.26 -15.96
C GLN A 83 12.52 -4.43 -15.06
N PHE A 84 11.41 -3.75 -15.37
CA PHE A 84 10.17 -3.92 -14.62
C PHE A 84 9.57 -5.31 -14.83
N GLU A 85 9.54 -5.82 -16.06
CA GLU A 85 9.10 -7.18 -16.37
C GLU A 85 9.90 -8.22 -15.59
N ALA A 86 11.23 -8.10 -15.54
CA ALA A 86 12.09 -8.97 -14.75
C ALA A 86 11.80 -8.89 -13.25
N CYS A 87 11.51 -7.70 -12.71
CA CYS A 87 11.13 -7.54 -11.30
C CYS A 87 9.76 -8.17 -11.01
N LEU A 88 8.77 -7.95 -11.87
CA LEU A 88 7.42 -8.50 -11.70
C LEU A 88 7.37 -10.01 -11.90
N ALA A 89 8.24 -10.58 -12.74
CA ALA A 89 8.35 -12.02 -12.93
C ALA A 89 8.80 -12.76 -11.65
N GLN A 90 9.48 -12.06 -10.71
CA GLN A 90 9.83 -12.65 -9.41
C GLN A 90 8.59 -13.08 -8.62
N LEU A 91 7.44 -12.39 -8.79
CA LEU A 91 6.16 -12.74 -8.15
C LEU A 91 5.59 -14.08 -8.63
N ASP A 92 6.10 -14.63 -9.73
CA ASP A 92 5.69 -15.93 -10.24
C ASP A 92 6.39 -17.09 -9.50
N THR A 93 7.31 -16.77 -8.57
CA THR A 93 8.02 -17.74 -7.73
C THR A 93 7.98 -17.33 -6.26
N PRO A 94 8.15 -18.22 -5.28
CA PRO A 94 8.21 -17.84 -3.87
C PRO A 94 9.38 -16.89 -3.51
N ALA A 95 10.40 -16.78 -4.37
CA ALA A 95 11.63 -16.03 -4.12
C ALA A 95 11.42 -14.51 -3.99
N TYR A 96 10.30 -13.95 -4.47
CA TYR A 96 10.01 -12.52 -4.31
C TYR A 96 10.06 -12.06 -2.85
N ARG A 97 9.69 -12.96 -1.91
CA ARG A 97 9.69 -12.68 -0.48
C ARG A 97 11.10 -12.38 0.02
N ASP A 98 12.04 -13.26 -0.29
CA ASP A 98 13.45 -13.11 0.09
C ASP A 98 14.06 -11.88 -0.58
N VAL A 99 13.71 -11.62 -1.84
CA VAL A 99 14.15 -10.42 -2.56
C VAL A 99 13.69 -9.14 -1.85
N ILE A 100 12.43 -9.08 -1.42
CA ILE A 100 11.88 -7.93 -0.70
C ILE A 100 12.56 -7.76 0.66
N LEU A 101 12.70 -8.84 1.44
CA LEU A 101 13.32 -8.81 2.77
C LEU A 101 14.80 -8.42 2.69
N GLN A 102 15.56 -8.99 1.75
CA GLN A 102 16.97 -8.66 1.55
C GLN A 102 17.14 -7.18 1.18
N ARG A 103 16.31 -6.66 0.27
CA ARG A 103 16.39 -5.24 -0.11
C ARG A 103 15.92 -4.30 0.99
N TYR A 104 14.97 -4.72 1.81
CA TYR A 104 14.57 -3.96 2.97
C TYR A 104 15.75 -3.76 3.93
N ALA A 105 16.53 -4.82 4.17
CA ALA A 105 17.76 -4.74 4.96
C ALA A 105 18.87 -3.93 4.26
N ASP A 106 19.19 -4.24 3.00
CA ASP A 106 20.31 -3.64 2.26
C ASP A 106 20.14 -2.15 1.96
N LYS A 107 18.90 -1.69 1.86
CA LYS A 107 18.55 -0.33 1.41
C LYS A 107 17.98 0.54 2.54
N ALA A 108 17.93 0.01 3.76
CA ALA A 108 17.43 0.73 4.93
C ALA A 108 18.05 2.13 5.05
N GLY A 109 17.19 3.15 5.19
CA GLY A 109 17.60 4.55 5.34
C GLY A 109 17.94 5.28 4.04
N LEU A 110 18.02 4.60 2.89
CA LEU A 110 18.24 5.27 1.60
C LEU A 110 16.99 6.02 1.15
N GLN A 111 17.14 7.24 0.65
CA GLN A 111 16.01 7.97 0.08
C GLN A 111 15.40 7.22 -1.11
N SER A 112 14.06 7.13 -1.14
CA SER A 112 13.32 6.43 -2.18
C SER A 112 12.02 7.16 -2.48
N PRO A 113 11.56 7.18 -3.74
CA PRO A 113 10.26 7.75 -4.04
C PRO A 113 9.12 6.81 -3.60
N PHE A 114 9.36 5.51 -3.42
CA PHE A 114 8.30 4.52 -3.16
C PHE A 114 8.36 3.89 -1.77
N VAL A 115 9.55 3.81 -1.16
CA VAL A 115 9.73 3.10 0.11
C VAL A 115 9.65 4.07 1.28
N PHE A 116 8.64 3.86 2.13
CA PHE A 116 8.34 4.69 3.29
C PHE A 116 8.91 4.04 4.55
N TRP A 117 10.22 4.17 4.77
CA TRP A 117 10.93 3.44 5.85
C TRP A 117 10.31 3.60 7.24
N GLY A 118 9.85 4.81 7.59
CA GLY A 118 9.22 5.08 8.89
C GLY A 118 7.84 4.45 9.09
N ALA A 119 7.17 4.02 8.01
CA ALA A 119 5.89 3.33 8.07
C ALA A 119 6.04 1.81 8.07
N LEU A 120 7.22 1.29 7.70
CA LEU A 120 7.49 -0.14 7.67
C LEU A 120 8.08 -0.63 8.99
N SER A 121 7.73 -1.85 9.35
CA SER A 121 8.36 -2.61 10.42
C SER A 121 8.55 -4.05 9.97
N ASP A 122 9.45 -4.79 10.61
CA ASP A 122 9.66 -6.22 10.31
C ASP A 122 8.35 -7.01 10.46
N THR A 123 7.57 -6.70 11.50
CA THR A 123 6.27 -7.33 11.74
C THR A 123 5.27 -7.03 10.62
N LEU A 124 5.12 -5.77 10.22
CA LEU A 124 4.22 -5.39 9.13
C LEU A 124 4.63 -6.06 7.81
N LEU A 125 5.94 -6.07 7.52
CA LEU A 125 6.47 -6.65 6.29
C LEU A 125 6.26 -8.17 6.25
N ALA A 126 6.53 -8.88 7.35
CA ALA A 126 6.30 -10.31 7.45
C ALA A 126 4.82 -10.65 7.25
N GLN A 127 3.92 -9.97 7.96
CA GLN A 127 2.46 -10.16 7.84
C GLN A 127 1.97 -9.89 6.42
N ALA A 128 2.44 -8.80 5.80
CA ALA A 128 2.08 -8.45 4.43
C ALA A 128 2.53 -9.54 3.44
N LEU A 129 3.77 -10.03 3.55
CA LEU A 129 4.27 -11.08 2.66
C LEU A 129 3.54 -12.42 2.85
N ASP A 130 3.09 -12.73 4.07
CA ASP A 130 2.32 -13.95 4.37
C ASP A 130 0.87 -13.90 3.88
N CYS A 131 0.25 -12.73 3.96
CA CYS A 131 -1.18 -12.58 3.74
C CYS A 131 -1.56 -12.00 2.37
N LEU A 132 -0.68 -11.25 1.71
CA LEU A 132 -0.94 -10.71 0.36
C LEU A 132 -0.55 -11.75 -0.70
N PRO A 133 -1.50 -12.25 -1.51
CA PRO A 133 -1.17 -13.14 -2.61
C PRO A 133 -0.28 -12.44 -3.64
N ALA A 134 0.71 -13.15 -4.17
CA ALA A 134 1.61 -12.61 -5.20
C ALA A 134 0.86 -12.12 -6.46
N ALA A 135 -0.24 -12.79 -6.81
CA ALA A 135 -1.13 -12.36 -7.90
C ALA A 135 -1.73 -10.96 -7.64
N HIS A 136 -2.13 -10.67 -6.40
CA HIS A 136 -2.66 -9.35 -6.04
C HIS A 136 -1.55 -8.29 -6.04
N LEU A 137 -0.35 -8.61 -5.55
CA LEU A 137 0.81 -7.72 -5.68
C LEU A 137 1.10 -7.38 -7.14
N LYS A 138 1.05 -8.37 -8.05
CA LYS A 138 1.25 -8.16 -9.49
C LYS A 138 0.20 -7.21 -10.08
N LEU A 139 -1.05 -7.31 -9.65
CA LEU A 139 -2.14 -6.39 -10.05
C LEU A 139 -1.90 -4.96 -9.53
N PHE A 140 -1.57 -4.80 -8.24
CA PHE A 140 -1.23 -3.50 -7.67
C PHE A 140 -0.08 -2.83 -8.43
N PHE A 141 1.01 -3.57 -8.65
CA PHE A 141 2.23 -3.03 -9.26
C PHE A 141 2.03 -2.71 -10.74
N THR A 142 1.31 -3.57 -11.46
CA THR A 142 0.98 -3.32 -12.86
C THR A 142 0.10 -2.07 -13.00
N ARG A 143 -0.87 -1.87 -12.10
CA ARG A 143 -1.68 -0.65 -12.09
C ARG A 143 -0.85 0.59 -11.74
N LEU A 144 0.05 0.51 -10.76
CA LEU A 144 0.99 1.59 -10.44
C LEU A 144 1.82 2.00 -11.66
N LEU A 145 2.36 1.03 -12.40
CA LEU A 145 3.20 1.30 -13.58
C LEU A 145 2.45 1.92 -14.77
N ARG A 146 1.14 1.69 -14.89
CA ARG A 146 0.33 2.31 -15.96
C ARG A 146 0.26 3.83 -15.86
N ASP A 147 0.28 4.36 -14.64
CA ASP A 147 0.31 5.79 -14.37
C ASP A 147 0.85 5.99 -12.95
N VAL A 148 2.17 6.14 -12.84
CA VAL A 148 2.86 6.29 -11.55
C VAL A 148 2.37 7.54 -10.83
N LYS A 149 2.13 8.64 -11.56
CA LYS A 149 1.69 9.90 -10.97
C LYS A 149 0.29 9.78 -10.39
N GLY A 150 -0.66 9.22 -11.15
CA GLY A 150 -2.06 9.16 -10.77
C GLY A 150 -2.44 7.99 -9.86
N ASN A 151 -1.70 6.89 -9.86
CA ASN A 151 -2.08 5.68 -9.11
C ASN A 151 -1.31 5.46 -7.81
N ARG A 152 -0.30 6.28 -7.49
CA ARG A 152 0.44 6.18 -6.22
C ARG A 152 -0.35 6.61 -4.98
N THR A 153 -1.47 7.28 -5.16
CA THR A 153 -2.34 7.80 -4.08
C THR A 153 -3.74 7.20 -4.17
N GLY A 154 -4.48 7.28 -3.06
CA GLY A 154 -5.86 6.79 -2.95
C GLY A 154 -5.97 5.30 -2.64
N LEU A 155 -4.90 4.67 -2.14
CA LEU A 155 -4.99 3.34 -1.55
C LEU A 155 -5.71 3.42 -0.19
N PRO A 156 -6.44 2.36 0.22
CA PRO A 156 -7.21 2.38 1.47
C PRO A 156 -6.36 2.65 2.72
N ASP A 157 -6.93 3.37 3.69
CA ASP A 157 -6.27 3.78 4.93
C ASP A 157 -5.65 2.62 5.71
N LEU A 158 -6.42 1.54 5.88
CA LEU A 158 -6.06 0.42 6.74
C LEU A 158 -5.86 -0.87 5.95
N VAL A 159 -5.00 -1.72 6.49
CA VAL A 159 -4.93 -3.14 6.13
C VAL A 159 -5.15 -3.98 7.39
N ARG A 160 -6.02 -4.98 7.27
CA ARG A 160 -6.19 -6.03 8.28
C ARG A 160 -5.61 -7.33 7.75
N PHE A 161 -4.89 -8.05 8.61
CA PHE A 161 -4.34 -9.36 8.30
C PHE A 161 -4.95 -10.43 9.20
N TRP A 162 -5.11 -11.64 8.68
CA TRP A 162 -5.37 -12.86 9.45
C TRP A 162 -4.26 -13.86 9.13
N PRO A 163 -3.11 -13.80 9.84
CA PRO A 163 -1.92 -14.59 9.49
C PRO A 163 -2.18 -16.10 9.47
N ALA A 164 -2.97 -16.62 10.42
CA ALA A 164 -3.33 -18.03 10.48
C ALA A 164 -4.13 -18.51 9.25
N GLU A 165 -4.92 -17.63 8.66
CA GLU A 165 -5.71 -17.90 7.45
C GLU A 165 -5.00 -17.48 6.16
N ARG A 166 -3.85 -16.79 6.25
CA ARG A 166 -3.15 -16.14 5.13
C ARG A 166 -4.08 -15.24 4.31
N ARG A 167 -4.95 -14.50 5.00
CA ARG A 167 -5.92 -13.56 4.41
C ARG A 167 -5.59 -12.13 4.78
N TYR A 168 -5.98 -11.19 3.92
CA TYR A 168 -5.98 -9.77 4.22
C TYR A 168 -7.30 -9.10 3.81
N GLU A 169 -7.50 -7.86 4.24
CA GLU A 169 -8.55 -6.98 3.75
C GLU A 169 -8.05 -5.53 3.79
N LEU A 170 -8.35 -4.76 2.75
CA LEU A 170 -8.12 -3.32 2.73
C LEU A 170 -9.39 -2.58 3.15
N ILE A 171 -9.24 -1.56 3.98
CA ILE A 171 -10.36 -0.84 4.57
C ILE A 171 -10.12 0.66 4.40
N GLU A 172 -11.01 1.30 3.65
CA GLU A 172 -11.09 2.75 3.54
C GLU A 172 -12.07 3.25 4.60
N VAL A 173 -11.65 4.17 5.46
CA VAL A 173 -12.45 4.68 6.57
C VAL A 173 -13.06 6.02 6.19
N LYS A 174 -14.35 6.21 6.52
CA LYS A 174 -15.06 7.47 6.31
C LYS A 174 -15.72 7.92 7.59
N GLY A 175 -15.23 9.04 8.12
CA GLY A 175 -15.86 9.70 9.26
C GLY A 175 -17.18 10.38 8.89
N PRO A 176 -17.90 10.94 9.88
CA PRO A 176 -19.17 11.62 9.63
C PRO A 176 -19.01 12.77 8.63
N GLY A 177 -19.77 12.69 7.53
CA GLY A 177 -19.76 13.72 6.47
C GLY A 177 -18.61 13.60 5.46
N ASP A 178 -17.66 12.69 5.65
CA ASP A 178 -16.58 12.47 4.68
C ASP A 178 -17.07 11.67 3.47
N LYS A 179 -16.46 11.94 2.31
CA LYS A 179 -16.77 11.29 1.03
C LYS A 179 -15.52 10.68 0.44
N LEU A 180 -15.71 9.66 -0.38
CA LEU A 180 -14.64 9.06 -1.16
C LEU A 180 -14.11 10.06 -2.20
N GLN A 181 -12.79 10.19 -2.27
CA GLN A 181 -12.12 10.93 -3.33
C GLN A 181 -12.07 10.11 -4.62
N ASP A 182 -11.92 10.77 -5.78
CA ASP A 182 -11.97 10.10 -7.08
C ASP A 182 -10.88 9.03 -7.26
N ASN A 183 -9.66 9.28 -6.76
CA ASN A 183 -8.57 8.30 -6.79
C ASN A 183 -8.86 7.08 -5.91
N GLN A 184 -9.45 7.28 -4.73
CA GLN A 184 -9.91 6.21 -3.85
C GLN A 184 -10.99 5.37 -4.54
N ILE A 185 -12.00 6.00 -5.14
CA ILE A 185 -13.05 5.30 -5.91
C ILE A 185 -12.43 4.42 -7.00
N ARG A 186 -11.47 4.95 -7.77
CA ARG A 186 -10.79 4.19 -8.83
C ARG A 186 -10.02 2.99 -8.30
N TRP A 187 -9.34 3.11 -7.16
CA TRP A 187 -8.64 1.99 -6.52
C TRP A 187 -9.60 0.93 -5.98
N LEU A 188 -10.67 1.35 -5.30
CA LEU A 188 -11.66 0.45 -4.73
C LEU A 188 -12.41 -0.33 -5.83
N GLN A 189 -12.80 0.34 -6.92
CA GLN A 189 -13.40 -0.31 -8.09
C GLN A 189 -12.44 -1.32 -8.73
N TYR A 190 -11.16 -0.97 -8.85
CA TYR A 190 -10.14 -1.89 -9.36
C TYR A 190 -9.98 -3.13 -8.48
N CYS A 191 -9.96 -2.95 -7.16
CA CYS A 191 -9.90 -4.07 -6.21
C CYS A 191 -11.10 -5.00 -6.35
N VAL A 192 -12.32 -4.45 -6.34
CA VAL A 192 -13.55 -5.22 -6.52
C VAL A 192 -13.55 -5.99 -7.85
N ALA A 193 -13.16 -5.34 -8.95
CA ALA A 193 -13.13 -5.95 -10.28
C ALA A 193 -12.15 -7.14 -10.40
N HIS A 194 -11.15 -7.22 -9.52
CA HIS A 194 -10.15 -8.29 -9.52
C HIS A 194 -10.27 -9.23 -8.30
N GLY A 195 -11.36 -9.14 -7.53
CA GLY A 195 -11.57 -9.98 -6.35
C GLY A 195 -10.60 -9.70 -5.19
N MET A 196 -9.97 -8.53 -5.17
CA MET A 196 -9.12 -8.12 -4.05
C MET A 196 -10.00 -7.67 -2.87
N PRO A 197 -9.80 -8.22 -1.66
CA PRO A 197 -10.67 -7.98 -0.51
C PRO A 197 -10.58 -6.53 -0.05
N VAL A 198 -11.66 -5.79 -0.25
CA VAL A 198 -11.75 -4.38 0.11
C VAL A 198 -13.14 -4.00 0.60
N ARG A 199 -13.21 -3.06 1.54
CA ARG A 199 -14.46 -2.44 1.99
C ARG A 199 -14.31 -0.96 2.30
N VAL A 200 -15.43 -0.26 2.33
CA VAL A 200 -15.53 1.09 2.93
C VAL A 200 -16.26 0.99 4.26
N CYS A 201 -15.64 1.54 5.30
CA CYS A 201 -16.14 1.57 6.67
C CYS A 201 -16.59 2.98 7.02
N HIS A 202 -17.90 3.21 7.12
CA HIS A 202 -18.44 4.49 7.57
C HIS A 202 -18.56 4.47 9.09
N VAL A 203 -18.04 5.51 9.73
CA VAL A 203 -18.01 5.64 11.18
C VAL A 203 -18.97 6.72 11.61
N SER A 204 -19.81 6.37 12.58
CA SER A 204 -20.64 7.29 13.34
C SER A 204 -20.23 7.26 14.81
N TRP A 205 -20.51 8.33 15.53
CA TRP A 205 -20.24 8.42 16.96
C TRP A 205 -21.49 8.05 17.75
N LEU A 206 -21.36 7.14 18.71
CA LEU A 206 -22.41 6.88 19.70
C LEU A 206 -22.72 8.19 20.44
N GLN A 207 -24.01 8.49 20.60
CA GLN A 207 -24.45 9.58 21.45
C GLN A 207 -24.26 9.16 22.91
N GLU A 208 -23.67 10.03 23.72
CA GLU A 208 -23.68 9.84 25.18
C GLU A 208 -25.14 9.88 25.63
N ALA A 209 -25.56 8.87 26.40
CA ALA A 209 -26.87 8.90 27.05
C ALA A 209 -26.89 10.12 28.00
N ALA A 210 -27.88 10.99 27.81
CA ALA A 210 -28.07 12.21 28.59
C ALA A 210 -28.37 11.94 30.06
#